data_AF-A0A936GM11-F1
#
_entry.id   AF-A0A936GM11-F1
#
_cell.length_a   1.000
_cell.length_b   1.000
_cell.length_c   1.000
_cell.angle_alpha   90.00
_cell.angle_beta   90.00
_cell.angle_gamma   90.00
#
_symmetry.space_group_name_H-M   'P 1'
#
loop_
_entity.id
_entity.type
_entity.pdbx_description
1 polymer ?
#
loop_
_entity_poly.entity_id
_entity_poly.type
_entity_poly.pdbx_seq_one_letter_code
_entity_poly.pdbx_strand_id
1 'polypeptide(L)'
;MNLLQKGWITIIKCFIVPCEKATYLETKRKFEKLTFREKINLNMHMMKCSYCRVFRTEQEFLSKCISTFKDNIEKDKLVYVLPNESISKMEQTIAANEK
;
A
#
# COMPACT_ATOMS: atom_id res chain seq x y z
N MET A 1 9.65 -31.96 -20.19
CA MET A 1 8.86 -31.60 -18.99
C MET A 1 7.57 -30.94 -19.46
N ASN A 2 6.43 -31.64 -19.34
CA ASN A 2 5.19 -31.30 -20.04
C ASN A 2 4.61 -29.96 -19.56
N LEU A 3 4.04 -29.17 -20.49
CA LEU A 3 3.43 -27.86 -20.19
C LEU A 3 2.39 -27.94 -19.06
N LEU A 4 1.64 -29.04 -19.03
CA LEU A 4 0.69 -29.34 -17.97
C LEU A 4 1.37 -29.42 -16.61
N GLN A 5 2.47 -30.17 -16.48
CA GLN A 5 3.21 -30.29 -15.21
C GLN A 5 3.71 -28.93 -14.70
N LYS A 6 4.15 -28.04 -15.60
CA LYS A 6 4.55 -26.67 -15.23
C LYS A 6 3.37 -25.83 -14.73
N GLY A 7 2.19 -25.98 -15.32
CA GLY A 7 0.96 -25.32 -14.88
C GLY A 7 0.55 -25.73 -13.46
N TRP A 8 0.47 -27.04 -13.21
CA TRP A 8 0.07 -27.59 -11.90
C TRP A 8 1.03 -27.21 -10.76
N ILE A 9 2.35 -27.27 -10.99
CA ILE A 9 3.36 -26.85 -10.00
C ILE A 9 3.24 -25.36 -9.68
N THR A 10 2.89 -24.54 -10.68
CA THR A 10 2.70 -23.09 -10.47
C THR A 10 1.50 -22.82 -9.58
N ILE A 11 0.38 -23.54 -9.78
CA ILE A 11 -0.82 -23.41 -8.94
C ILE A 11 -0.54 -23.78 -7.49
N ILE A 12 0.19 -24.88 -7.24
CA ILE A 12 0.55 -25.32 -5.88
C ILE A 12 1.38 -24.23 -5.16
N LYS A 13 2.33 -23.61 -5.86
CA LYS A 13 3.15 -22.53 -5.30
C LYS A 13 2.34 -21.29 -4.95
N CYS A 14 1.27 -20.98 -5.69
CA CYS A 14 0.37 -19.87 -5.36
C CYS A 14 -0.46 -20.16 -4.09
N PHE A 15 -0.73 -21.43 -3.79
CA PHE A 15 -1.48 -21.84 -2.58
C PHE A 15 -0.64 -21.76 -1.29
N ILE A 16 0.69 -21.84 -1.39
CA ILE A 16 1.63 -21.87 -0.25
C ILE A 16 2.19 -20.46 0.04
N VAL A 17 1.46 -19.40 -0.30
CA VAL A 17 1.86 -18.05 0.07
C VAL A 17 1.60 -17.85 1.58
N PRO A 18 2.62 -17.56 2.41
CA PRO A 18 2.42 -17.30 3.83
C PRO A 18 1.68 -15.97 4.05
N CYS A 19 0.96 -15.86 5.17
CA CYS A 19 0.21 -14.65 5.50
C CYS A 19 1.09 -13.40 5.52
N GLU A 20 2.35 -13.50 5.98
CA GLU A 20 3.33 -12.41 5.97
C GLU A 20 3.58 -11.84 4.56
N LYS A 21 3.72 -12.73 3.57
CA LYS A 21 3.88 -12.30 2.19
C LYS A 21 2.60 -11.69 1.63
N ALA A 22 1.44 -12.20 2.03
CA ALA A 22 0.16 -11.65 1.61
C ALA A 22 -0.09 -10.25 2.18
N THR A 23 0.20 -10.01 3.46
CA THR A 23 0.08 -8.68 4.09
C THR A 23 1.08 -7.70 3.48
N TYR A 24 2.33 -8.13 3.23
CA TYR A 24 3.31 -7.32 2.51
C TYR A 24 2.79 -6.89 1.12
N LEU A 25 2.28 -7.84 0.32
CA LEU A 25 1.75 -7.55 -1.01
C LEU A 25 0.50 -6.66 -0.96
N GLU A 26 -0.37 -6.83 0.03
CA GLU A 26 -1.55 -5.98 0.23
C GLU A 26 -1.15 -4.54 0.55
N THR A 27 -0.16 -4.34 1.44
CA THR A 27 0.38 -3.01 1.75
C THR A 27 1.09 -2.41 0.54
N LYS A 28 1.94 -3.18 -0.14
CA LYS A 28 2.64 -2.74 -1.35
C LYS A 28 1.66 -2.26 -2.42
N ARG A 29 0.53 -2.94 -2.61
CA ARG A 29 -0.53 -2.55 -3.57
C ARG A 29 -1.07 -1.14 -3.35
N LYS A 30 -1.02 -0.62 -2.12
CA LYS A 30 -1.50 0.73 -1.78
C LYS A 30 -0.53 1.84 -2.19
N PHE A 31 0.77 1.56 -2.21
CA PHE A 31 1.81 2.54 -2.51
C PHE A 31 2.39 2.36 -3.93
N GLU A 32 2.40 1.12 -4.42
CA GLU A 32 3.02 0.71 -5.68
C GLU A 32 2.11 -0.24 -6.48
N LYS A 33 2.37 -0.33 -7.79
CA LYS A 33 1.68 -1.29 -8.65
C LYS A 33 2.25 -2.70 -8.42
N LEU A 34 1.38 -3.65 -8.11
CA LEU A 34 1.75 -5.07 -8.07
C LEU A 34 1.95 -5.63 -9.49
N THR A 35 2.90 -6.54 -9.63
CA THR A 35 3.04 -7.36 -10.85
C THR A 35 1.86 -8.33 -10.99
N PHE A 36 1.57 -8.78 -12.23
CA PHE A 36 0.47 -9.72 -12.49
C PHE A 36 0.54 -10.99 -11.63
N ARG A 37 1.76 -11.52 -11.42
CA ARG A 37 1.98 -12.71 -10.60
C ARG A 37 1.70 -12.46 -9.12
N GLU A 38 2.15 -11.33 -8.59
CA GLU A 38 1.87 -10.93 -7.20
C GLU A 38 0.36 -10.73 -6.98
N LYS A 39 -0.33 -10.12 -7.95
CA LYS A 39 -1.78 -9.93 -7.90
C LYS A 39 -2.54 -11.26 -7.84
N ILE A 40 -2.15 -12.23 -8.66
CA ILE A 40 -2.77 -13.57 -8.66
C ILE A 40 -2.52 -14.28 -7.33
N ASN A 41 -1.28 -14.27 -6.84
CA ASN A 41 -0.90 -14.85 -5.55
C ASN A 41 -1.71 -14.26 -4.39
N LEU A 42 -1.82 -12.94 -4.35
CA LEU A 42 -2.56 -12.22 -3.32
C LEU A 42 -4.06 -12.55 -3.39
N ASN A 43 -4.65 -12.58 -4.58
CA ASN A 43 -6.07 -12.87 -4.76
C ASN A 43 -6.42 -14.31 -4.33
N MET A 44 -5.59 -15.29 -4.68
CA MET A 44 -5.77 -16.67 -4.23
C MET A 44 -5.63 -16.80 -2.71
N HIS A 45 -4.65 -16.12 -2.10
CA HIS A 45 -4.48 -16.15 -0.66
C HIS A 45 -5.68 -15.52 0.07
N MET A 46 -6.20 -14.39 -0.42
CA MET A 46 -7.37 -13.71 0.14
C MET A 46 -8.66 -14.55 0.06
N MET A 47 -8.81 -15.39 -0.97
CA MET A 47 -9.93 -16.33 -1.06
C MET A 47 -9.90 -17.40 0.04
N LYS A 48 -8.70 -17.85 0.43
CA LYS A 48 -8.52 -18.91 1.43
C LYS A 48 -8.47 -18.37 2.86
N CYS A 49 -7.79 -17.25 3.09
CA CYS A 49 -7.50 -16.75 4.44
C CYS A 49 -8.53 -15.69 4.88
N SER A 50 -9.29 -15.97 5.94
CA SER A 50 -10.20 -15.00 6.55
C SER A 50 -9.46 -13.87 7.26
N TYR A 51 -8.36 -14.17 7.95
CA TYR A 51 -7.58 -13.18 8.70
C TYR A 51 -7.00 -12.08 7.80
N CYS A 52 -6.44 -12.44 6.65
CA CYS A 52 -5.94 -11.46 5.69
C CYS A 52 -7.06 -10.60 5.09
N ARG A 53 -8.29 -11.11 4.98
CA ARG A 53 -9.46 -10.31 4.60
C ARG A 53 -9.81 -9.29 5.68
N VAL A 54 -9.82 -9.70 6.94
CA VAL A 54 -10.05 -8.78 8.07
C VAL A 54 -8.97 -7.69 8.11
N PHE A 55 -7.70 -8.08 8.03
CA PHE A 55 -6.59 -7.14 7.96
C PHE A 55 -6.77 -6.10 6.84
N ARG A 56 -7.20 -6.54 5.65
CA ARG A 56 -7.48 -5.62 4.54
C ARG A 56 -8.59 -4.63 4.89
N THR A 57 -9.69 -5.11 5.47
CA THR A 57 -10.81 -4.25 5.90
C THR A 57 -10.38 -3.26 6.98
N GLU A 58 -9.59 -3.68 7.96
CA GLU A 58 -9.04 -2.79 9.00
C GLU A 58 -8.16 -1.70 8.39
N GLN A 59 -7.30 -2.07 7.45
CA GLN A 59 -6.43 -1.13 6.76
C GLN A 59 -7.22 -0.13 5.89
N GLU A 60 -8.28 -0.57 5.21
CA GLU A 60 -9.19 0.30 4.46
C GLU A 60 -9.97 1.24 5.40
N PHE A 61 -10.46 0.72 6.53
CA PHE A 61 -11.14 1.52 7.57
C PHE A 61 -10.21 2.59 8.14
N LEU A 62 -8.99 2.23 8.53
CA LEU A 62 -8.00 3.17 9.04
C LEU A 62 -7.68 4.26 8.03
N SER A 63 -7.49 3.89 6.76
CA SER A 63 -7.23 4.85 5.69
C SER A 63 -8.38 5.85 5.52
N LYS A 64 -9.62 5.36 5.60
CA LYS A 64 -10.83 6.19 5.53
C LYS A 64 -10.97 7.11 6.73
N CYS A 65 -10.74 6.60 7.94
CA CYS A 65 -10.74 7.43 9.15
C CYS A 65 -9.74 8.57 9.00
N ILE A 66 -8.49 8.27 8.63
CA ILE A 66 -7.45 9.30 8.44
C ILE A 66 -7.86 10.33 7.38
N SER A 67 -8.43 9.91 6.24
CA SER A 67 -8.90 10.86 5.23
C SER A 67 -10.03 11.74 5.76
N THR A 68 -11.00 11.16 6.47
CA THR A 68 -12.08 11.93 7.08
C THR A 68 -11.56 12.90 8.13
N PHE A 69 -10.62 12.48 9.00
CA PHE A 69 -9.99 13.39 9.95
C PHE A 69 -9.22 14.49 9.24
N LYS A 70 -8.47 14.20 8.18
CA LYS A 70 -7.76 15.22 7.39
C LYS A 70 -8.71 16.29 6.83
N ASP A 71 -9.89 15.90 6.37
CA ASP A 71 -10.90 16.82 5.83
C ASP A 71 -11.62 17.61 6.92
N ASN A 72 -11.71 17.07 8.14
CA ASN A 72 -12.35 17.70 9.31
C ASN A 72 -11.37 18.42 10.25
N ILE A 73 -10.04 18.33 10.03
CA ILE A 73 -9.10 19.24 10.64
C ILE A 73 -9.42 20.61 10.03
N GLU A 74 -10.08 21.46 10.81
CA GLU A 74 -10.20 22.88 10.52
C GLU A 74 -8.80 23.37 10.13
N LYS A 75 -8.57 23.63 8.84
CA LYS A 75 -7.28 24.14 8.34
C LYS A 75 -6.85 25.41 9.09
N ASP A 76 -7.82 26.11 9.67
CA ASP A 76 -7.69 27.30 10.53
C ASP A 76 -7.19 27.04 11.97
N LYS A 77 -7.21 25.79 12.47
CA LYS A 77 -6.70 25.42 13.82
C LYS A 77 -5.45 24.54 13.79
N LEU A 78 -4.68 24.57 12.70
CA LEU A 78 -3.36 23.96 12.70
C LEU A 78 -2.45 24.75 13.64
N VAL A 79 -2.19 24.19 14.83
CA VAL A 79 -1.31 24.80 15.86
C VAL A 79 0.11 25.06 15.33
N TYR A 80 0.53 24.31 14.30
CA TYR A 80 1.81 24.47 13.64
C TYR A 80 1.59 24.72 12.15
N VAL A 81 1.49 26.00 11.78
CA VAL A 81 1.64 26.44 10.39
C VAL A 81 3.11 26.72 10.16
N LEU A 82 3.69 26.12 9.13
CA LEU A 82 5.05 26.43 8.72
C LEU A 82 5.09 27.89 8.24
N PRO A 83 5.91 28.77 8.85
CA PRO A 83 5.92 30.18 8.48
C PRO A 83 6.43 30.36 7.04
N ASN A 84 5.87 31.35 6.33
CA ASN A 84 6.17 31.62 4.92
C ASN A 84 7.68 31.83 4.65
N GLU A 85 8.43 32.33 5.63
CA GLU A 85 9.89 32.49 5.53
C GLU A 85 10.63 31.14 5.44
N SER A 86 10.13 30.11 6.14
CA SER A 86 10.73 28.77 6.05
C SER A 86 10.41 28.12 4.71
N ILE A 87 9.23 28.40 4.15
CA ILE A 87 8.82 27.93 2.82
C ILE A 87 9.74 28.53 1.75
N SER A 88 9.96 29.85 1.76
CA SER A 88 10.80 30.53 0.77
C SER A 88 12.27 30.08 0.83
N LYS A 89 12.81 29.84 2.03
CA LYS A 89 14.16 29.27 2.19
C LYS A 89 14.27 27.85 1.61
N MET A 90 13.24 27.03 1.80
CA MET A 90 13.20 25.68 1.23
C MET A 90 13.10 25.71 -0.30
N GLU A 91 12.24 26.56 -0.86
CA GLU A 91 12.12 26.73 -2.31
C GLU A 91 13.42 27.21 -2.95
N GLN A 92 14.11 28.17 -2.33
CA GLN A 92 15.42 28.65 -2.78
C GLN A 92 16.50 27.55 -2.72
N THR A 93 16.46 26.72 -1.68
CA THR A 93 17.41 25.60 -1.53
C THR A 93 17.17 24.53 -2.59
N ILE A 94 15.91 24.23 -2.92
CA ILE A 94 15.57 23.28 -3.99
C ILE A 94 16.04 23.82 -5.35
N ALA A 95 15.72 25.09 -5.65
CA ALA A 95 16.13 25.73 -6.91
C ALA A 95 17.65 25.86 -7.07
N ALA A 96 18.39 25.93 -5.97
CA ALA A 96 19.86 25.96 -5.98
C ALA A 96 20.50 24.58 -6.22
N ASN A 97 19.80 23.48 -5.88
CA ASN A 97 20.32 22.10 -6.05
C ASN A 97 19.89 21.46 -7.37
N GLU A 98 18.97 22.08 -8.12
CA GLU A 98 18.57 21.63 -9.47
C GLU A 98 19.40 22.28 -10.61
N LYS A 99 20.36 23.16 -10.28
CA LYS A 99 21.36 23.72 -11.21
C LYS A 99 22.70 22.98 -11.11
#